data_AF-A0A954LFK4-F1
#
_entry.id   AF-A0A954LFK4-F1
#
_cell.length_a   1.000
_cell.length_b   1.000
_cell.length_c   1.000
_cell.angle_alpha   90.00
_cell.angle_beta   90.00
_cell.angle_gamma   90.00
#
_symmetry.space_group_name_H-M   'P 1'
#
loop_
_entity.id
_entity.type
_entity.pdbx_description
1 polymer ?
#
loop_
_entity_poly.entity_id
_entity_poly.type
_entity_poly.pdbx_seq_one_letter_code
_entity_poly.pdbx_strand_id
1 'polypeptide(L)'
;SPAGLQAAMQFTTDFYELASRRLSGDGIFCQRFRQHDFGAWPLTMVLSTMGEVFEHVAAIQSVPGEMVLLASNREGGLFQEGFLERLQLDHVRREIDATGWDWVQVAVLPVIDVNDRLGLFSHQERTPALTSSNAKFAMGVQFDVYRKTDKAAEVQADLQPHAVRLANTVRGTRIQEEIQRREAAMVQQLEILAGLPDRQWVYRRSLRSEMQRRPRAPVDVVENGQVVRRRNPLDEVRIQYFQTLGHAIQCTQQQVDTAEAIQELEPFTRATEPLLSYFAHLEMVRLYEQADHPAPRDEFEHRVHSVFYTIQADSSVKPVIAAIEQLVKQPELLSVDSDRYDLMNGMLQKLVERWKARVGMEPRSVRETQRDVERSILAANDALECLDRWAENVGIHRDARVQRRKYLVTELITPLRQYSDQVLAHRIRSQQQDPDPEDDGAADDLPLLLPQEMLDTN
;
A
#
# COMPACT_ATOMS: atom_id res chain seq x y z
N SER A 1 7.37 20.99 26.75
CA SER A 1 7.81 21.67 25.51
C SER A 1 6.78 22.73 25.13
N PRO A 2 7.17 23.95 24.69
CA PRO A 2 6.25 24.99 24.19
C PRO A 2 5.30 24.50 23.08
N ALA A 3 5.72 23.49 22.32
CA ALA A 3 4.91 22.88 21.25
C ALA A 3 3.63 22.19 21.77
N GLY A 4 3.64 21.64 23.00
CA GLY A 4 2.45 20.99 23.58
C GLY A 4 1.34 21.98 23.97
N LEU A 5 1.71 23.20 24.35
CA LEU A 5 0.78 24.26 24.75
C LEU A 5 0.14 24.95 23.53
N GLN A 6 0.92 25.15 22.46
CA GLN A 6 0.39 25.63 21.18
C GLN A 6 -0.54 24.61 20.51
N ALA A 7 -0.19 23.32 20.56
CA ALA A 7 -1.07 22.27 20.07
C ALA A 7 -2.39 22.19 20.87
N ALA A 8 -2.34 22.34 22.20
CA ALA A 8 -3.52 22.28 23.06
C ALA A 8 -4.57 23.37 22.75
N MET A 9 -4.15 24.56 22.31
CA MET A 9 -5.07 25.66 21.96
C MET A 9 -5.91 25.37 20.71
N GLN A 10 -5.51 24.41 19.87
CA GLN A 10 -6.24 24.02 18.67
C GLN A 10 -7.36 23.00 18.95
N PHE A 11 -7.54 22.62 20.21
CA PHE A 11 -8.54 21.63 20.63
C PHE A 11 -9.59 22.20 21.59
N THR A 12 -9.76 23.53 21.60
CA THR A 12 -10.71 24.23 22.48
C THR A 12 -11.99 24.60 21.76
N THR A 13 -13.08 24.77 22.53
CA THR A 13 -14.36 25.30 22.05
C THR A 13 -14.18 26.64 21.34
N ASP A 14 -13.36 27.56 21.88
CA ASP A 14 -13.11 28.87 21.27
C ASP A 14 -12.53 28.75 19.85
N PHE A 15 -11.60 27.80 19.65
CA PHE A 15 -11.01 27.54 18.35
C PHE A 15 -12.03 26.92 17.38
N TYR A 16 -12.80 25.94 17.84
CA TYR A 16 -13.81 25.29 17.03
C TYR A 16 -14.97 26.22 16.67
N GLU A 17 -15.39 27.11 17.56
CA GLU A 17 -16.40 28.12 17.25
C GLU A 17 -15.93 29.06 16.14
N LEU A 18 -14.67 29.48 16.19
CA LEU A 18 -14.08 30.30 15.12
C LEU A 18 -14.05 29.53 13.79
N ALA A 19 -13.71 28.25 13.81
CA ALA A 19 -13.71 27.39 12.63
C ALA A 19 -15.12 27.21 12.07
N SER A 20 -16.10 26.91 12.93
CA SER A 20 -17.52 26.73 12.59
C SER A 20 -18.10 27.98 11.93
N ARG A 21 -17.83 29.17 12.48
CA ARG A 21 -18.30 30.46 11.90
C ARG A 21 -17.72 30.78 10.52
N ARG A 22 -16.57 30.21 10.16
CA ARG A 22 -15.92 30.39 8.85
C ARG A 22 -16.29 29.31 7.85
N LEU A 23 -16.93 28.24 8.29
CA LEU A 23 -17.34 27.13 7.46
C LEU A 23 -18.61 27.51 6.68
N SER A 24 -18.69 27.14 5.41
CA SER A 24 -19.97 27.18 4.68
C SER A 24 -20.96 26.22 5.33
N GLY A 25 -22.27 26.42 5.13
CA GLY A 25 -23.31 25.52 5.69
C GLY A 25 -23.13 24.05 5.30
N ASP A 26 -22.55 23.80 4.12
CA ASP A 26 -22.24 22.46 3.61
C ASP A 26 -20.78 22.02 3.86
N GLY A 27 -20.00 22.83 4.58
CA GLY A 27 -18.57 22.58 4.75
C GLY A 27 -18.27 21.49 5.77
N ILE A 28 -17.07 20.94 5.68
CA ILE A 28 -16.52 19.95 6.59
C ILE A 28 -15.22 20.51 7.16
N PHE A 29 -15.15 20.58 8.49
CA PHE A 29 -13.92 20.85 9.20
C PHE A 29 -13.11 19.55 9.33
N CYS A 30 -11.81 19.63 9.08
CA CYS A 30 -10.90 18.49 9.15
C CYS A 30 -9.64 18.85 9.94
N GLN A 31 -9.28 18.03 10.92
CA GLN A 31 -8.09 18.22 11.76
C GLN A 31 -7.37 16.89 11.97
N ARG A 32 -6.05 16.89 11.81
CA ARG A 32 -5.21 15.74 12.13
C ARG A 32 -4.98 15.68 13.64
N PHE A 33 -5.17 14.49 14.22
CA PHE A 33 -4.84 14.18 15.61
C PHE A 33 -3.79 13.07 15.65
N ARG A 34 -2.62 13.38 16.23
CA ARG A 34 -1.55 12.39 16.42
C ARG A 34 -1.56 11.88 17.84
N GLN A 35 -1.78 10.58 17.96
CA GLN A 35 -1.77 9.86 19.22
C GLN A 35 -0.38 9.25 19.43
N HIS A 36 0.55 10.07 19.92
CA HIS A 36 1.88 9.60 20.32
C HIS A 36 1.96 9.57 21.85
N ASP A 37 2.06 8.37 22.43
CA ASP A 37 2.14 8.16 23.89
C ASP A 37 0.96 8.71 24.70
N PHE A 38 -0.26 8.63 24.15
CA PHE A 38 -1.50 8.99 24.87
C PHE A 38 -2.48 7.82 24.94
N GLY A 39 -3.18 7.70 26.08
CA GLY A 39 -4.32 6.81 26.25
C GLY A 39 -5.56 7.29 25.48
N ALA A 40 -6.74 6.75 25.80
CA ALA A 40 -7.98 7.12 25.12
C ALA A 40 -8.48 8.52 25.53
N TRP A 41 -8.18 8.92 26.77
CA TRP A 41 -8.71 10.14 27.39
C TRP A 41 -8.53 11.42 26.55
N PRO A 42 -7.34 11.75 25.98
CA PRO A 42 -7.19 12.98 25.20
C PRO A 42 -8.10 13.02 23.98
N LEU A 43 -8.24 11.92 23.26
CA LEU A 43 -9.10 11.86 22.07
C LEU A 43 -10.58 12.03 22.46
N THR A 44 -11.02 11.37 23.53
CA THR A 44 -12.39 11.51 24.07
C THR A 44 -12.70 12.96 24.47
N MET A 45 -11.76 13.66 25.12
CA MET A 45 -11.91 15.08 25.47
C MET A 45 -12.05 15.98 24.23
N VAL A 46 -11.23 15.71 23.20
CA VAL A 46 -11.26 16.47 21.95
C VAL A 46 -12.59 16.27 21.23
N LEU A 47 -13.04 15.01 21.08
CA LEU A 47 -14.31 14.68 20.44
C LEU A 47 -15.51 15.25 21.19
N SER A 48 -15.49 15.20 22.52
CA SER A 48 -16.51 15.84 23.36
C SER A 48 -16.56 17.34 23.11
N THR A 49 -15.40 18.00 23.09
CA THR A 49 -15.29 19.46 22.85
C THR A 49 -15.78 19.85 21.45
N MET A 50 -15.43 19.06 20.43
CA MET A 50 -15.95 19.28 19.07
C MET A 50 -17.47 19.14 19.03
N GLY A 51 -18.03 18.17 19.75
CA GLY A 51 -19.48 17.92 19.83
C GLY A 51 -20.29 19.00 20.53
N GLU A 52 -19.65 19.94 21.24
CA GLU A 52 -20.32 21.15 21.78
C GLU A 52 -20.52 22.23 20.70
N VAL A 53 -19.74 22.20 19.63
CA VAL A 53 -19.73 23.23 18.58
C VAL A 53 -20.32 22.73 17.26
N PHE A 54 -20.10 21.45 16.95
CA PHE A 54 -20.54 20.82 15.72
C PHE A 54 -21.63 19.78 15.98
N GLU A 55 -22.65 19.78 15.14
CA GLU A 55 -23.75 18.81 15.20
C GLU A 55 -23.27 17.39 14.84
N HIS A 56 -22.36 17.27 13.88
CA HIS A 56 -21.81 16.00 13.42
C HIS A 56 -20.30 15.94 13.66
N VAL A 57 -19.82 14.94 14.41
CA VAL A 57 -18.39 14.73 14.70
C VAL A 57 -18.02 13.26 14.49
N ALA A 58 -16.91 13.01 13.81
CA ALA A 58 -16.37 11.67 13.67
C ALA A 58 -14.83 11.66 13.76
N ALA A 59 -14.27 10.53 14.19
CA ALA A 59 -12.84 10.26 14.11
C ALA A 59 -12.60 9.06 13.17
N ILE A 60 -11.79 9.26 12.13
CA ILE A 60 -11.37 8.20 11.22
C ILE A 60 -9.94 7.80 11.54
N GLN A 61 -9.70 6.52 11.83
CA GLN A 61 -8.35 6.01 12.02
C GLN A 61 -7.71 5.74 10.65
N SER A 62 -6.74 6.58 10.25
CA SER A 62 -6.04 6.39 8.96
C SER A 62 -4.91 5.38 9.08
N VAL A 63 -4.11 5.45 10.14
CA VAL A 63 -3.05 4.48 10.48
C VAL A 63 -2.98 4.36 12.00
N PRO A 64 -2.37 3.29 12.56
CA PRO A 64 -2.17 3.19 14.00
C PRO A 64 -1.49 4.44 14.57
N GLY A 65 -2.14 5.07 15.57
CA GLY A 65 -1.65 6.30 16.20
C GLY A 65 -1.98 7.61 15.46
N GLU A 66 -2.67 7.59 14.32
CA GLU A 66 -3.13 8.80 13.64
C GLU A 66 -4.63 8.76 13.33
N MET A 67 -5.31 9.83 13.68
CA MET A 67 -6.75 10.01 13.47
C MET A 67 -6.99 11.27 12.66
N VAL A 68 -7.98 11.21 11.78
CA VAL A 68 -8.57 12.36 11.10
C VAL A 68 -9.88 12.70 11.80
N LEU A 69 -9.93 13.88 12.43
CA LEU A 69 -11.13 14.38 13.09
C LEU A 69 -11.94 15.18 12.06
N LEU A 70 -13.21 14.81 11.90
CA LEU A 70 -14.15 15.47 11.00
C LEU A 70 -15.29 16.09 11.80
N ALA A 71 -15.71 17.29 11.39
CA ALA A 71 -16.84 17.99 11.99
C ALA A 71 -17.68 18.72 10.95
N SER A 72 -19.00 18.76 11.10
CA SER A 72 -19.89 19.53 10.24
C SER A 72 -21.20 19.89 10.94
N ASN A 73 -21.85 20.94 10.45
CA ASN A 73 -23.20 21.37 10.81
C ASN A 73 -24.20 21.18 9.65
N ARG A 74 -23.83 20.41 8.61
CA ARG A 74 -24.74 20.11 7.50
C ARG A 74 -25.82 19.14 7.96
N GLU A 75 -27.09 19.52 7.77
CA GLU A 75 -28.30 18.72 8.10
C GLU A 75 -28.28 17.24 7.62
N GLY A 76 -27.48 16.93 6.59
CA GLY A 76 -27.35 15.57 6.03
C GLY A 76 -26.26 14.70 6.68
N GLY A 77 -25.59 15.17 7.74
CA GLY A 77 -24.50 14.44 8.37
C GLY A 77 -23.15 14.54 7.64
N LEU A 78 -22.13 13.89 8.21
CA LEU A 78 -20.79 13.78 7.62
C LEU A 78 -20.74 12.83 6.42
N PHE A 79 -21.46 11.70 6.51
CA PHE A 79 -21.40 10.61 5.53
C PHE A 79 -22.71 10.51 4.75
N GLN A 80 -22.86 11.40 3.78
CA GLN A 80 -24.03 11.51 2.91
C GLN A 80 -24.26 10.27 2.04
N GLU A 81 -25.49 10.08 1.54
CA GLU A 81 -25.73 9.26 0.35
C GLU A 81 -24.84 9.75 -0.81
N GLY A 82 -24.27 8.81 -1.57
CA GLY A 82 -23.31 9.15 -2.63
C GLY A 82 -21.86 9.31 -2.17
N PHE A 83 -21.55 9.26 -0.86
CA PHE A 83 -20.18 9.44 -0.37
C PHE A 83 -19.23 8.37 -0.92
N LEU A 84 -19.63 7.11 -0.87
CA LEU A 84 -18.83 5.98 -1.36
C LEU A 84 -18.69 6.03 -2.89
N GLU A 85 -19.71 6.50 -3.59
CA GLU A 85 -19.69 6.70 -5.04
C GLU A 85 -18.69 7.79 -5.43
N ARG A 86 -18.59 8.86 -4.62
CA ARG A 86 -17.60 9.93 -4.84
C ARG A 86 -16.16 9.44 -4.69
N LEU A 87 -15.90 8.44 -3.83
CA LEU A 87 -14.57 7.81 -3.72
C LEU A 87 -14.14 7.13 -5.03
N GLN A 88 -15.09 6.78 -5.90
CA GLN A 88 -14.83 6.12 -7.18
C GLN A 88 -14.63 7.11 -8.35
N LEU A 89 -14.81 8.42 -8.14
CA LEU A 89 -14.57 9.40 -9.19
C LEU A 89 -13.09 9.41 -9.59
N ASP A 90 -12.81 9.51 -10.90
CA ASP A 90 -11.44 9.34 -11.43
C ASP A 90 -10.41 10.29 -10.83
N HIS A 91 -10.81 11.53 -10.50
CA HIS A 91 -9.90 12.46 -9.84
C HIS A 91 -9.64 12.06 -8.38
N VAL A 92 -10.64 11.58 -7.65
CA VAL A 92 -10.49 11.11 -6.27
C VAL A 92 -9.64 9.85 -6.22
N ARG A 93 -9.90 8.89 -7.11
CA ARG A 93 -9.09 7.67 -7.23
C ARG A 93 -7.63 7.97 -7.50
N ARG A 94 -7.32 8.92 -8.40
CA ARG A 94 -5.93 9.35 -8.69
C ARG A 94 -5.24 9.95 -7.46
N GLU A 95 -5.92 10.77 -6.68
CA GLU A 95 -5.34 11.33 -5.45
C GLU A 95 -5.11 10.25 -4.38
N ILE A 96 -6.01 9.27 -4.26
CA ILE A 96 -5.84 8.14 -3.33
C ILE A 96 -4.68 7.24 -3.81
N ASP A 97 -4.61 6.96 -5.11
CA ASP A 97 -3.54 6.16 -5.74
C ASP A 97 -2.16 6.81 -5.57
N ALA A 98 -2.08 8.15 -5.61
CA ALA A 98 -0.84 8.88 -5.33
C ALA A 98 -0.31 8.64 -3.91
N THR A 99 -1.17 8.20 -2.97
CA THR A 99 -0.77 7.78 -1.62
C THR A 99 -0.46 6.28 -1.51
N GLY A 100 -0.53 5.54 -2.63
CA GLY A 100 -0.36 4.10 -2.70
C GLY A 100 -1.56 3.33 -2.13
N TRP A 101 -2.72 3.98 -2.02
CA TRP A 101 -3.94 3.37 -1.48
C TRP A 101 -4.96 3.08 -2.58
N ASP A 102 -5.83 2.11 -2.33
CA ASP A 102 -7.07 1.91 -3.07
C ASP A 102 -8.24 2.64 -2.38
N TRP A 103 -9.23 3.08 -3.16
CA TRP A 103 -10.43 3.72 -2.60
C TRP A 103 -11.21 2.81 -1.64
N VAL A 104 -11.09 1.49 -1.77
CA VAL A 104 -11.66 0.53 -0.82
C VAL A 104 -10.93 0.52 0.51
N GLN A 105 -9.61 0.77 0.54
CA GLN A 105 -8.89 0.92 1.82
C GLN A 105 -9.44 2.09 2.62
N VAL A 106 -9.78 3.20 1.94
CA VAL A 106 -10.47 4.34 2.56
C VAL A 106 -11.86 3.94 3.04
N ALA A 107 -12.63 3.19 2.23
CA ALA A 107 -13.97 2.75 2.57
C ALA A 107 -14.03 1.80 3.77
N VAL A 108 -12.96 1.06 4.09
CA VAL A 108 -12.94 0.14 5.24
C VAL A 108 -12.27 0.72 6.49
N LEU A 109 -11.84 2.00 6.46
CA LEU A 109 -11.22 2.62 7.62
C LEU A 109 -12.16 2.59 8.83
N PRO A 110 -11.64 2.36 10.04
CA PRO A 110 -12.41 2.47 11.28
C PRO A 110 -12.85 3.93 11.50
N VAL A 111 -14.13 4.10 11.80
CA VAL A 111 -14.78 5.38 12.09
C VAL A 111 -15.47 5.29 13.43
N ILE A 112 -15.21 6.27 14.29
CA ILE A 112 -15.96 6.50 15.52
C ILE A 112 -16.84 7.70 15.26
N ASP A 113 -18.14 7.45 15.04
CA ASP A 113 -19.14 8.51 14.93
C ASP A 113 -19.61 8.88 16.35
N VAL A 114 -19.44 10.13 16.73
CA VAL A 114 -19.77 10.63 18.07
C VAL A 114 -21.29 10.69 18.29
N ASN A 115 -22.06 10.80 17.21
CA ASN A 115 -23.50 11.01 17.27
C ASN A 115 -24.32 9.77 16.85
N ASP A 116 -23.66 8.68 16.44
CA ASP A 116 -24.35 7.43 16.16
C ASP A 116 -24.86 6.76 17.46
N ARG A 117 -25.86 5.87 17.33
CA ARG A 117 -26.43 5.11 18.46
C ARG A 117 -25.42 4.20 19.15
N LEU A 118 -24.40 3.75 18.42
CA LEU A 118 -23.25 3.01 18.93
C LEU A 118 -22.06 3.92 19.27
N GLY A 119 -22.22 5.24 19.14
CA GLY A 119 -21.16 6.22 19.29
C GLY A 119 -20.55 6.29 20.68
N LEU A 120 -19.38 6.93 20.78
CA LEU A 120 -18.55 6.98 21.99
C LEU A 120 -19.30 7.46 23.25
N PHE A 121 -20.26 8.38 23.09
CA PHE A 121 -21.04 8.95 24.20
C PHE A 121 -22.49 8.45 24.24
N SER A 122 -22.82 7.36 23.55
CA SER A 122 -24.19 6.81 23.58
C SER A 122 -24.57 6.23 24.94
N HIS A 123 -23.58 5.77 25.71
CA HIS A 123 -23.74 5.14 27.03
C HIS A 123 -22.86 5.78 28.12
N GLN A 124 -22.20 6.89 27.82
CA GLN A 124 -21.30 7.59 28.75
C GLN A 124 -21.55 9.10 28.66
N GLU A 125 -21.48 9.79 29.81
CA GLU A 125 -21.59 11.25 29.82
C GLU A 125 -20.42 11.89 29.06
N ARG A 126 -20.73 12.94 28.30
CA ARG A 126 -19.73 13.77 27.64
C ARG A 126 -18.77 14.35 28.66
N THR A 127 -17.49 14.36 28.31
CA THR A 127 -16.48 14.98 29.16
C THR A 127 -16.57 16.51 29.07
N PRO A 128 -16.29 17.25 30.17
CA PRO A 128 -16.36 18.70 30.15
C PRO A 128 -15.47 19.31 29.07
N ALA A 129 -16.04 20.22 28.28
CA ALA A 129 -15.40 20.82 27.12
C ALA A 129 -14.10 21.56 27.47
N LEU A 130 -13.16 21.54 26.54
CA LEU A 130 -11.90 22.26 26.64
C LEU A 130 -12.10 23.71 26.24
N THR A 131 -11.71 24.66 27.10
CA THR A 131 -11.81 26.10 26.81
C THR A 131 -10.43 26.73 26.94
N SER A 132 -10.22 27.87 26.28
CA SER A 132 -9.01 28.69 26.46
C SER A 132 -8.79 29.12 27.90
N SER A 133 -9.86 29.21 28.69
CA SER A 133 -9.84 29.54 30.12
C SER A 133 -9.56 28.34 31.03
N ASN A 134 -9.68 27.10 30.53
CA ASN A 134 -9.39 25.90 31.32
C ASN A 134 -8.10 25.22 30.83
N ALA A 135 -7.06 25.21 31.65
CA ALA A 135 -5.78 24.57 31.30
C ALA A 135 -5.82 23.03 31.36
N LYS A 136 -7.01 22.42 31.39
CA LYS A 136 -7.24 21.00 31.70
C LYS A 136 -6.55 20.09 30.68
N PHE A 137 -6.69 20.40 29.39
CA PHE A 137 -6.06 19.61 28.33
C PHE A 137 -4.53 19.74 28.36
N ALA A 138 -4.04 20.98 28.35
CA ALA A 138 -2.61 21.27 28.32
C ALA A 138 -1.87 20.61 29.49
N MET A 139 -2.46 20.62 30.69
CA MET A 139 -1.89 19.95 31.86
C MET A 139 -2.08 18.43 31.82
N GLY A 140 -3.30 17.96 31.53
CA GLY A 140 -3.64 16.53 31.54
C GLY A 140 -2.86 15.70 30.51
N VAL A 141 -2.66 16.25 29.32
CA VAL A 141 -1.87 15.61 28.24
C VAL A 141 -0.44 15.34 28.72
N GLN A 142 0.20 16.28 29.44
CA GLN A 142 1.54 16.04 29.97
C GLN A 142 1.57 14.89 30.98
N PHE A 143 0.60 14.85 31.91
CA PHE A 143 0.50 13.74 32.86
C PHE A 143 0.26 12.41 32.17
N ASP A 144 -0.56 12.40 31.13
CA ASP A 144 -0.82 11.19 30.36
C ASP A 144 0.43 10.70 29.62
N VAL A 145 1.26 11.57 29.02
CA VAL A 145 2.57 11.17 28.46
C VAL A 145 3.39 10.41 29.49
N TYR A 146 3.52 10.94 30.70
CA TYR A 146 4.36 10.35 31.75
C TYR A 146 3.73 9.12 32.42
N ARG A 147 2.44 8.84 32.21
CA ARG A 147 1.75 7.67 32.75
C ARG A 147 2.33 6.39 32.11
N LYS A 148 2.94 5.54 32.93
CA LYS A 148 3.49 4.23 32.50
C LYS A 148 2.39 3.17 32.54
N THR A 149 1.56 3.14 31.50
CA THR A 149 0.53 2.13 31.27
C THR A 149 0.58 1.64 29.83
N ASP A 150 -0.07 0.51 29.55
CA ASP A 150 -0.29 0.08 28.17
C ASP A 150 -1.40 0.91 27.53
N LYS A 151 -0.99 2.06 26.98
CA LYS A 151 -1.90 3.03 26.36
C LYS A 151 -2.51 2.49 25.07
N ALA A 152 -1.80 1.63 24.35
CA ALA A 152 -2.35 1.02 23.13
C ALA A 152 -3.52 0.09 23.47
N ALA A 153 -3.36 -0.73 24.50
CA ALA A 153 -4.43 -1.59 25.00
C ALA A 153 -5.62 -0.78 25.55
N GLU A 154 -5.37 0.31 26.27
CA GLU A 154 -6.42 1.22 26.76
C GLU A 154 -7.25 1.79 25.59
N VAL A 155 -6.58 2.29 24.55
CA VAL A 155 -7.22 2.87 23.38
C VAL A 155 -8.03 1.82 22.62
N GLN A 156 -7.48 0.62 22.48
CA GLN A 156 -8.21 -0.48 21.89
C GLN A 156 -9.46 -0.82 22.71
N ALA A 157 -9.34 -0.92 24.04
CA ALA A 157 -10.47 -1.25 24.91
C ALA A 157 -11.57 -0.18 24.89
N ASP A 158 -11.19 1.10 24.91
CA ASP A 158 -12.13 2.21 25.05
C ASP A 158 -12.74 2.66 23.72
N LEU A 159 -12.03 2.51 22.60
CA LEU A 159 -12.47 3.08 21.31
C LEU A 159 -12.92 2.04 20.27
N GLN A 160 -12.35 0.83 20.24
CA GLN A 160 -12.78 -0.21 19.28
C GLN A 160 -14.27 -0.58 19.39
N PRO A 161 -14.89 -0.66 20.59
CA PRO A 161 -16.31 -1.00 20.69
C PRO A 161 -17.23 -0.02 19.94
N HIS A 162 -16.76 1.21 19.71
CA HIS A 162 -17.49 2.28 19.03
C HIS A 162 -17.06 2.45 17.56
N ALA A 163 -16.07 1.69 17.11
CA ALA A 163 -15.54 1.81 15.76
C ALA A 163 -16.36 0.96 14.78
N VAL A 164 -16.86 1.59 13.73
CA VAL A 164 -17.51 0.92 12.58
C VAL A 164 -16.72 1.20 11.31
N ARG A 165 -16.82 0.33 10.30
CA ARG A 165 -16.20 0.61 8.99
C ARG A 165 -16.90 1.79 8.33
N LEU A 166 -16.16 2.69 7.68
CA LEU A 166 -16.71 3.83 6.93
C LEU A 166 -17.78 3.39 5.91
N ALA A 167 -17.61 2.24 5.26
CA ALA A 167 -18.58 1.67 4.33
C ALA A 167 -19.94 1.34 4.98
N ASN A 168 -19.96 1.09 6.28
CA ASN A 168 -21.17 0.76 7.03
C ASN A 168 -21.95 2.02 7.47
N THR A 169 -21.34 3.21 7.41
CA THR A 169 -22.03 4.46 7.76
C THR A 169 -23.02 4.88 6.67
N VAL A 170 -22.78 4.48 5.42
CA VAL A 170 -23.66 4.75 4.26
C VAL A 170 -24.50 3.52 3.94
N ARG A 171 -25.80 3.71 3.74
CA ARG A 171 -26.73 2.62 3.37
C ARG A 171 -26.81 2.51 1.85
N GLY A 172 -26.49 1.34 1.28
CA GLY A 172 -26.67 1.08 -0.15
C GLY A 172 -26.12 -0.29 -0.58
N THR A 173 -26.93 -1.14 -1.20
CA THR A 173 -26.58 -2.55 -1.48
C THR A 173 -25.54 -2.71 -2.59
N ARG A 174 -25.68 -1.97 -3.70
CA ARG A 174 -24.82 -2.17 -4.88
C ARG A 174 -23.36 -1.78 -4.63
N ILE A 175 -23.12 -0.69 -3.91
CA ILE A 175 -21.76 -0.24 -3.59
C ILE A 175 -21.09 -1.14 -2.55
N GLN A 176 -21.88 -1.68 -1.62
CA GLN A 176 -21.39 -2.65 -0.63
C GLN A 176 -20.91 -3.94 -1.28
N GLU A 177 -21.61 -4.44 -2.31
CA GLU A 177 -21.16 -5.61 -3.08
C GLU A 177 -19.82 -5.35 -3.79
N GLU A 178 -19.62 -4.16 -4.36
CA GLU A 178 -18.34 -3.81 -5.02
C GLU A 178 -17.21 -3.66 -4.00
N ILE A 179 -17.47 -3.04 -2.85
CA ILE A 179 -16.51 -2.95 -1.74
C ILE A 179 -16.09 -4.35 -1.29
N GLN A 180 -17.03 -5.26 -1.08
CA GLN A 180 -16.72 -6.64 -0.68
C GLN A 180 -15.90 -7.39 -1.75
N ARG A 181 -16.25 -7.27 -3.03
CA ARG A 181 -15.51 -7.90 -4.13
C ARG A 181 -14.07 -7.42 -4.15
N ARG A 182 -13.87 -6.12 -3.97
CA ARG A 182 -12.57 -5.47 -4.11
C ARG A 182 -11.72 -5.57 -2.83
N GLU A 183 -12.35 -5.65 -1.65
CA GLU A 183 -11.69 -6.11 -0.41
C GLU A 183 -11.18 -7.55 -0.56
N ALA A 184 -11.98 -8.45 -1.13
CA ALA A 184 -11.55 -9.82 -1.41
C ALA A 184 -10.38 -9.86 -2.41
N ALA A 185 -10.40 -9.02 -3.44
CA ALA A 185 -9.30 -8.89 -4.40
C ALA A 185 -8.00 -8.40 -3.73
N MET A 186 -8.09 -7.44 -2.81
CA MET A 186 -6.95 -6.98 -2.00
C MET A 186 -6.39 -8.07 -1.09
N VAL A 187 -7.26 -8.82 -0.41
CA VAL A 187 -6.83 -9.97 0.41
C VAL A 187 -6.11 -11.01 -0.46
N GLN A 188 -6.64 -11.30 -1.64
CA GLN A 188 -6.00 -12.22 -2.56
C GLN A 188 -4.65 -11.71 -3.10
N GLN A 189 -4.53 -10.41 -3.37
CA GLN A 189 -3.24 -9.79 -3.69
C GLN A 189 -2.23 -9.99 -2.54
N LEU A 190 -2.64 -9.72 -1.30
CA LEU A 190 -1.82 -9.93 -0.11
C LEU A 190 -1.38 -11.39 0.03
N GLU A 191 -2.29 -12.34 -0.17
CA GLU A 191 -2.01 -13.78 -0.12
C GLU A 191 -0.99 -14.21 -1.20
N ILE A 192 -1.12 -13.70 -2.43
CA ILE A 192 -0.17 -13.99 -3.51
C ILE A 192 1.21 -13.45 -3.16
N LEU A 193 1.29 -12.18 -2.73
CA LEU A 193 2.58 -11.52 -2.47
C LEU A 193 3.28 -12.05 -1.21
N ALA A 194 2.54 -12.38 -0.16
CA ALA A 194 3.11 -12.92 1.08
C ALA A 194 3.38 -14.43 0.99
N GLY A 195 2.49 -15.19 0.34
CA GLY A 195 2.52 -16.65 0.35
C GLY A 195 3.38 -17.27 -0.77
N LEU A 196 3.59 -16.55 -1.87
CA LEU A 196 4.26 -17.05 -3.08
C LEU A 196 5.32 -16.05 -3.58
N PRO A 197 6.41 -15.83 -2.82
CA PRO A 197 7.48 -14.93 -3.23
C PRO A 197 8.04 -15.36 -4.59
N ASP A 198 8.32 -14.38 -5.45
CA ASP A 198 8.85 -14.55 -6.80
C ASP A 198 7.95 -15.37 -7.78
N ARG A 199 6.70 -15.71 -7.43
CA ARG A 199 5.75 -16.41 -8.32
C ARG A 199 4.51 -15.60 -8.64
N GLN A 200 4.74 -14.38 -9.09
CA GLN A 200 3.68 -13.39 -9.20
C GLN A 200 2.63 -13.78 -10.26
N TRP A 201 2.99 -14.50 -11.34
CA TRP A 201 2.09 -14.93 -12.44
C TRP A 201 0.83 -15.70 -12.00
N VAL A 202 0.79 -16.22 -10.76
CA VAL A 202 -0.40 -16.86 -10.17
C VAL A 202 -1.60 -15.90 -10.14
N TYR A 203 -1.37 -14.58 -10.08
CA TYR A 203 -2.45 -13.59 -10.17
C TYR A 203 -3.28 -13.74 -11.45
N ARG A 204 -2.68 -14.16 -12.58
CA ARG A 204 -3.39 -14.33 -13.86
C ARG A 204 -4.54 -15.34 -13.73
N ARG A 205 -4.30 -16.45 -13.04
CA ARG A 205 -5.30 -17.50 -12.78
C ARG A 205 -6.38 -16.99 -11.83
N SER A 206 -5.98 -16.28 -10.79
CA SER A 206 -6.87 -15.64 -9.81
C SER A 206 -7.84 -14.65 -10.47
N LEU A 207 -7.31 -13.68 -11.22
CA LEU A 207 -8.07 -12.65 -11.92
C LEU A 207 -9.05 -13.27 -12.92
N ARG A 208 -8.62 -14.28 -13.69
CA ARG A 208 -9.51 -14.99 -14.62
C ARG A 208 -10.62 -15.76 -13.91
N SER A 209 -10.29 -16.47 -12.83
CA SER A 209 -11.27 -17.21 -12.04
C SER A 209 -12.34 -16.27 -11.49
N GLU A 210 -11.95 -15.07 -11.05
CA GLU A 210 -12.89 -14.04 -10.61
C GLU A 210 -13.81 -13.58 -11.75
N MET A 211 -13.25 -13.27 -12.92
CA MET A 211 -14.01 -12.88 -14.11
C MET A 211 -14.99 -13.97 -14.59
N GLN A 212 -14.62 -15.25 -14.47
CA GLN A 212 -15.46 -16.38 -14.92
C GLN A 212 -16.53 -16.76 -13.90
N ARG A 213 -16.18 -16.84 -12.61
CA ARG A 213 -17.09 -17.36 -11.57
C ARG A 213 -17.99 -16.28 -10.98
N ARG A 214 -17.55 -15.02 -11.02
CA ARG A 214 -18.27 -13.88 -10.43
C ARG A 214 -18.23 -12.67 -11.36
N PRO A 215 -18.74 -12.76 -12.61
CA PRO A 215 -18.83 -11.57 -13.47
C PRO A 215 -19.67 -10.48 -12.81
N ARG A 216 -19.35 -9.22 -13.08
CA ARG A 216 -20.17 -8.10 -12.63
C ARG A 216 -21.44 -8.03 -13.47
N ALA A 217 -22.51 -7.50 -12.88
CA ALA A 217 -23.74 -7.28 -13.62
C ALA A 217 -23.47 -6.29 -14.78
N PRO A 218 -23.95 -6.60 -15.99
CA PRO A 218 -23.85 -5.69 -17.14
C PRO A 218 -24.62 -4.39 -16.88
N VAL A 219 -24.20 -3.33 -17.55
CA VAL A 219 -24.74 -1.98 -17.41
C VAL A 219 -25.58 -1.64 -18.63
N ASP A 220 -26.77 -1.10 -18.40
CA ASP A 220 -27.65 -0.62 -19.45
C ASP A 220 -27.18 0.77 -19.89
N VAL A 221 -26.78 0.90 -21.16
CA VAL A 221 -26.32 2.15 -21.77
C VAL A 221 -27.32 2.55 -22.84
N VAL A 222 -27.73 3.83 -22.85
CA VAL A 222 -28.64 4.35 -23.89
C VAL A 222 -27.81 4.81 -25.08
N GLU A 223 -27.89 4.09 -26.18
CA GLU A 223 -27.25 4.45 -27.46
C GLU A 223 -28.30 4.64 -28.53
N ASN A 224 -28.25 5.78 -29.23
CA ASN A 224 -29.19 6.10 -30.31
C ASN A 224 -30.68 5.95 -29.94
N GLY A 225 -31.02 6.20 -28.67
CA GLY A 225 -32.39 6.06 -28.16
C GLY A 225 -32.83 4.63 -27.83
N GLN A 226 -31.92 3.64 -27.91
CA GLN A 226 -32.17 2.26 -27.50
C GLN A 226 -31.33 1.89 -26.27
N VAL A 227 -31.91 1.10 -25.37
CA VAL A 227 -31.18 0.55 -24.21
C VAL A 227 -30.39 -0.66 -24.68
N VAL A 228 -29.07 -0.51 -24.76
CA VAL A 228 -28.13 -1.57 -25.11
C VAL A 228 -27.45 -2.05 -23.83
N ARG A 229 -27.45 -3.36 -23.62
CA ARG A 229 -26.81 -3.98 -22.48
C ARG A 229 -25.33 -4.14 -22.78
N ARG A 230 -24.46 -3.42 -22.06
CA ARG A 230 -23.00 -3.53 -22.18
C ARG A 230 -22.39 -4.25 -21.00
N ARG A 231 -21.18 -4.78 -21.20
CA ARG A 231 -20.42 -5.38 -20.11
C ARG A 231 -20.09 -4.32 -19.07
N ASN A 232 -19.77 -4.78 -17.87
CA ASN A 232 -19.35 -3.85 -16.84
C ASN A 232 -18.00 -3.23 -17.24
N PRO A 233 -17.84 -1.89 -17.17
CA PRO A 233 -16.59 -1.23 -17.56
C PRO A 233 -15.35 -1.78 -16.86
N LEU A 234 -15.46 -2.22 -15.60
CA LEU A 234 -14.34 -2.80 -14.85
C LEU A 234 -13.92 -4.17 -15.40
N ASP A 235 -14.88 -4.97 -15.87
CA ASP A 235 -14.60 -6.26 -16.50
C ASP A 235 -14.04 -6.05 -17.92
N GLU A 236 -14.49 -5.01 -18.65
CA GLU A 236 -13.92 -4.61 -19.94
C GLU A 236 -12.43 -4.23 -19.82
N VAL A 237 -12.05 -3.46 -18.80
CA VAL A 237 -10.65 -3.11 -18.53
C VAL A 237 -9.79 -4.36 -18.30
N ARG A 238 -10.30 -5.35 -17.52
CA ARG A 238 -9.56 -6.61 -17.29
C ARG A 238 -9.39 -7.43 -18.58
N ILE A 239 -10.37 -7.40 -19.49
CA ILE A 239 -10.27 -8.06 -20.80
C ILE A 239 -9.23 -7.36 -21.67
N GLN A 240 -9.31 -6.03 -21.76
CA GLN A 240 -8.35 -5.21 -22.52
C GLN A 240 -6.92 -5.43 -22.02
N TYR A 241 -6.73 -5.54 -20.70
CA TYR A 241 -5.44 -5.87 -20.11
C TYR A 241 -4.87 -7.19 -20.64
N PHE A 242 -5.64 -8.28 -20.60
CA PHE A 242 -5.15 -9.58 -21.09
C PHE A 242 -4.89 -9.60 -22.60
N GLN A 243 -5.68 -8.85 -23.38
CA GLN A 243 -5.45 -8.70 -24.82
C GLN A 243 -4.14 -7.94 -25.09
N THR A 244 -3.93 -6.83 -24.39
CA THR A 244 -2.72 -5.99 -24.51
C THR A 244 -1.47 -6.77 -24.04
N LEU A 245 -1.58 -7.49 -22.91
CA LEU A 245 -0.51 -8.35 -22.41
C LEU A 245 -0.18 -9.47 -23.40
N GLY A 246 -1.20 -10.09 -24.00
CA GLY A 246 -1.02 -11.11 -25.05
C GLY A 246 -0.31 -10.55 -26.29
N HIS A 247 -0.67 -9.35 -26.72
CA HIS A 247 0.00 -8.65 -27.82
C HIS A 247 1.46 -8.34 -27.50
N ALA A 248 1.74 -7.76 -26.34
CA ALA A 248 3.10 -7.45 -25.90
C ALA A 248 3.99 -8.70 -25.84
N ILE A 249 3.47 -9.82 -25.31
CA ILE A 249 4.19 -11.10 -25.28
C ILE A 249 4.54 -11.59 -26.68
N GLN A 250 3.61 -11.49 -27.64
CA GLN A 250 3.86 -11.87 -29.03
C GLN A 250 4.94 -10.98 -29.67
N CYS A 251 4.86 -9.67 -29.48
CA CYS A 251 5.85 -8.71 -29.95
C CYS A 251 7.24 -8.98 -29.35
N THR A 252 7.33 -9.30 -28.05
CA THR A 252 8.58 -9.68 -27.38
C THR A 252 9.17 -10.98 -27.96
N GLN A 253 8.34 -12.01 -28.20
CA GLN A 253 8.79 -13.27 -28.79
C GLN A 253 9.30 -13.11 -30.22
N GLN A 254 8.70 -12.19 -30.98
CA GLN A 254 9.07 -11.91 -32.37
C GLN A 254 10.18 -10.85 -32.48
N GLN A 255 10.51 -10.16 -31.38
CA GLN A 255 11.43 -9.01 -31.34
C GLN A 255 11.03 -7.88 -32.32
N VAL A 256 9.72 -7.63 -32.46
CA VAL A 256 9.16 -6.57 -33.32
C VAL A 256 8.39 -5.60 -32.44
N ASP A 257 8.61 -4.30 -32.63
CA ASP A 257 7.90 -3.18 -31.97
C ASP A 257 7.73 -3.35 -30.45
N THR A 258 8.72 -4.00 -29.80
CA THR A 258 8.56 -4.52 -28.44
C THR A 258 8.44 -3.42 -27.39
N ALA A 259 9.20 -2.32 -27.53
CA ALA A 259 9.10 -1.21 -26.58
C ALA A 259 7.72 -0.54 -26.61
N GLU A 260 7.19 -0.30 -27.81
CA GLU A 260 5.87 0.31 -27.99
C GLU A 260 4.77 -0.60 -27.45
N ALA A 261 4.83 -1.91 -27.76
CA ALA A 261 3.86 -2.88 -27.27
C ALA A 261 3.88 -3.04 -25.74
N ILE A 262 5.06 -2.92 -25.09
CA ILE A 262 5.13 -2.91 -23.62
C ILE A 262 4.54 -1.62 -23.06
N GLN A 263 4.81 -0.46 -23.67
CA GLN A 263 4.27 0.84 -23.22
C GLN A 263 2.73 0.89 -23.28
N GLU A 264 2.08 0.12 -24.15
CA GLU A 264 0.61 -0.01 -24.16
C GLU A 264 0.04 -0.58 -22.85
N LEU A 265 0.87 -1.22 -22.01
CA LEU A 265 0.45 -1.70 -20.69
C LEU A 265 0.42 -0.61 -19.61
N GLU A 266 1.03 0.55 -19.85
CA GLU A 266 1.15 1.65 -18.89
C GLU A 266 -0.19 2.14 -18.30
N PRO A 267 -1.31 2.24 -19.05
CA PRO A 267 -2.58 2.66 -18.46
C PRO A 267 -3.09 1.73 -17.35
N PHE A 268 -2.70 0.45 -17.36
CA PHE A 268 -3.14 -0.54 -16.39
C PHE A 268 -2.40 -0.42 -15.05
N THR A 269 -1.24 0.25 -15.01
CA THR A 269 -0.46 0.48 -13.80
C THR A 269 -1.08 1.56 -12.90
N ARG A 270 -1.78 2.54 -13.48
CA ARG A 270 -2.31 3.74 -12.79
C ARG A 270 -3.75 3.61 -12.30
N ALA A 271 -4.49 2.66 -12.85
CA ALA A 271 -5.89 2.48 -12.52
C ALA A 271 -6.02 1.49 -11.37
N THR A 272 -5.64 1.87 -10.13
CA THR A 272 -5.54 0.98 -8.96
C THR A 272 -6.63 -0.07 -8.97
N GLU A 273 -6.25 -1.28 -9.33
CA GLU A 273 -7.09 -2.46 -9.35
C GLU A 273 -6.25 -3.51 -8.61
N PRO A 274 -6.70 -3.98 -7.43
CA PRO A 274 -5.83 -4.74 -6.52
C PRO A 274 -5.18 -5.98 -7.14
N LEU A 275 -5.86 -6.67 -8.06
CA LEU A 275 -5.36 -7.90 -8.69
C LEU A 275 -4.74 -7.67 -10.07
N LEU A 276 -4.52 -6.42 -10.48
CA LEU A 276 -4.03 -6.09 -11.80
C LEU A 276 -2.92 -5.03 -11.75
N SER A 277 -3.14 -3.85 -11.17
CA SER A 277 -2.23 -2.71 -11.34
C SER A 277 -0.82 -2.97 -10.84
N TYR A 278 -0.68 -3.49 -9.62
CA TYR A 278 0.62 -3.86 -9.07
C TYR A 278 1.31 -4.94 -9.91
N PHE A 279 0.55 -5.93 -10.37
CA PHE A 279 1.09 -7.03 -11.18
C PHE A 279 1.45 -6.61 -12.60
N ALA A 280 0.79 -5.60 -13.17
CA ALA A 280 1.14 -5.04 -14.46
C ALA A 280 2.58 -4.49 -14.48
N HIS A 281 3.04 -3.84 -13.40
CA HIS A 281 4.44 -3.43 -13.28
C HIS A 281 5.40 -4.63 -13.39
N LEU A 282 5.06 -5.74 -12.74
CA LEU A 282 5.89 -6.95 -12.73
C LEU A 282 5.94 -7.63 -14.10
N GLU A 283 4.80 -7.65 -14.81
CA GLU A 283 4.73 -8.13 -16.18
C GLU A 283 5.56 -7.27 -17.13
N MET A 284 5.44 -5.95 -17.02
CA MET A 284 6.22 -5.02 -17.85
C MET A 284 7.72 -5.22 -17.63
N VAL A 285 8.18 -5.32 -16.36
CA VAL A 285 9.58 -5.61 -16.03
C VAL A 285 10.04 -6.92 -16.69
N ARG A 286 9.24 -7.99 -16.60
CA ARG A 286 9.58 -9.27 -17.21
C ARG A 286 9.64 -9.19 -18.73
N LEU A 287 8.73 -8.46 -19.37
CA LEU A 287 8.74 -8.27 -20.81
C LEU A 287 9.97 -7.47 -21.26
N TYR A 288 10.35 -6.44 -20.51
CA TYR A 288 11.59 -5.71 -20.76
C TYR A 288 12.82 -6.62 -20.61
N GLU A 289 12.88 -7.47 -19.59
CA GLU A 289 13.96 -8.47 -19.42
C GLU A 289 14.04 -9.45 -20.60
N GLN A 290 12.89 -9.97 -21.04
CA GLN A 290 12.84 -10.90 -22.18
C GLN A 290 13.20 -10.25 -23.51
N ALA A 291 12.95 -8.95 -23.63
CA ALA A 291 13.25 -8.14 -24.80
C ALA A 291 14.68 -7.57 -24.83
N ASP A 292 15.54 -7.98 -23.89
CA ASP A 292 16.90 -7.44 -23.72
C ASP A 292 16.92 -5.92 -23.45
N HIS A 293 16.03 -5.46 -22.57
CA HIS A 293 16.00 -4.11 -22.02
C HIS A 293 15.87 -2.98 -23.07
N PRO A 294 14.83 -2.99 -23.94
CA PRO A 294 14.70 -2.03 -25.04
C PRO A 294 14.44 -0.59 -24.57
N ALA A 295 13.91 -0.41 -23.36
CA ALA A 295 13.70 0.89 -22.71
C ALA A 295 14.15 0.84 -21.23
N PRO A 296 15.46 0.93 -20.95
CA PRO A 296 15.99 0.68 -19.60
C PRO A 296 15.47 1.63 -18.53
N ARG A 297 15.13 2.87 -18.91
CA ARG A 297 14.58 3.87 -17.97
C ARG A 297 13.16 3.52 -17.55
N ASP A 298 12.29 3.24 -18.50
CA ASP A 298 10.90 2.86 -18.23
C ASP A 298 10.86 1.60 -17.39
N GLU A 299 11.66 0.59 -17.76
CA GLU A 299 11.85 -0.62 -16.97
C GLU A 299 12.27 -0.34 -15.52
N PHE A 300 13.26 0.54 -15.33
CA PHE A 300 13.77 0.89 -14.01
C PHE A 300 12.68 1.54 -13.14
N GLU A 301 11.83 2.39 -13.72
CA GLU A 301 10.69 2.99 -13.01
C GLU A 301 9.71 1.91 -12.51
N HIS A 302 9.37 0.91 -13.34
CA HIS A 302 8.53 -0.22 -12.89
C HIS A 302 9.21 -1.11 -11.84
N ARG A 303 10.52 -1.34 -11.96
CA ARG A 303 11.28 -2.08 -10.95
C ARG A 303 11.26 -1.36 -9.61
N VAL A 304 11.57 -0.07 -9.59
CA VAL A 304 11.53 0.75 -8.37
C VAL A 304 10.13 0.73 -7.76
N HIS A 305 9.09 0.83 -8.58
CA HIS A 305 7.72 0.70 -8.09
C HIS A 305 7.48 -0.63 -7.38
N SER A 306 7.89 -1.76 -7.97
CA SER A 306 7.73 -3.08 -7.33
C SER A 306 8.49 -3.23 -6.01
N VAL A 307 9.61 -2.51 -5.83
CA VAL A 307 10.41 -2.55 -4.59
C VAL A 307 9.73 -1.80 -3.44
N PHE A 308 9.21 -0.60 -3.71
CA PHE A 308 8.72 0.32 -2.68
C PHE A 308 7.21 0.23 -2.43
N TYR A 309 6.42 -0.10 -3.45
CA TYR A 309 4.95 -0.15 -3.37
C TYR A 309 4.41 -1.57 -3.18
N THR A 310 5.26 -2.52 -2.78
CA THR A 310 4.87 -3.89 -2.39
C THR A 310 4.74 -4.05 -0.86
N ILE A 311 3.82 -4.93 -0.47
CA ILE A 311 3.30 -5.11 0.90
C ILE A 311 4.41 -5.33 1.93
N GLN A 312 4.16 -5.02 3.21
CA GLN A 312 5.19 -5.16 4.26
C GLN A 312 5.61 -6.62 4.48
N ALA A 313 4.70 -7.58 4.29
CA ALA A 313 4.98 -9.00 4.44
C ALA A 313 5.65 -9.64 3.22
N ASP A 314 5.86 -8.89 2.13
CA ASP A 314 6.52 -9.41 0.94
C ASP A 314 7.98 -9.73 1.28
N SER A 315 8.36 -10.98 1.02
CA SER A 315 9.69 -11.55 1.27
C SER A 315 10.48 -11.78 -0.02
N SER A 316 9.97 -11.32 -1.17
CA SER A 316 10.65 -11.39 -2.47
C SER A 316 11.90 -10.52 -2.47
N VAL A 317 13.01 -11.11 -2.89
CA VAL A 317 14.33 -10.43 -2.92
C VAL A 317 14.80 -10.19 -4.34
N LYS A 318 14.34 -10.98 -5.32
CA LYS A 318 14.79 -10.88 -6.71
C LYS A 318 14.48 -9.50 -7.34
N PRO A 319 13.30 -8.88 -7.13
CA PRO A 319 13.04 -7.55 -7.67
C PRO A 319 14.00 -6.49 -7.10
N VAL A 320 14.30 -6.56 -5.80
CA VAL A 320 15.23 -5.63 -5.13
C VAL A 320 16.65 -5.80 -5.65
N ILE A 321 17.12 -7.04 -5.76
CA ILE A 321 18.46 -7.36 -6.30
C ILE A 321 18.59 -6.85 -7.73
N ALA A 322 17.60 -7.14 -8.59
CA ALA A 322 17.64 -6.72 -9.99
C ALA A 322 17.63 -5.19 -10.15
N ALA A 323 16.85 -4.47 -9.34
CA ALA A 323 16.85 -3.00 -9.33
C ALA A 323 18.21 -2.42 -8.89
N ILE A 324 18.83 -3.01 -7.86
CA ILE A 324 20.18 -2.63 -7.42
C ILE A 324 21.19 -2.89 -8.54
N GLU A 325 21.20 -4.10 -9.11
CA GLU A 325 22.11 -4.49 -10.19
C GLU A 325 21.97 -3.55 -11.42
N GLN A 326 20.74 -3.17 -11.77
CA GLN A 326 20.50 -2.25 -12.89
C GLN A 326 21.06 -0.85 -12.61
N LEU A 327 20.80 -0.27 -11.43
CA LEU A 327 21.31 1.06 -11.08
C LEU A 327 22.84 1.09 -10.92
N VAL A 328 23.44 -0.02 -10.44
CA VAL A 328 24.90 -0.17 -10.38
C VAL A 328 25.51 -0.15 -11.79
N LYS A 329 24.90 -0.86 -12.74
CA LYS A 329 25.40 -0.96 -14.12
C LYS A 329 25.15 0.28 -14.96
N GLN A 330 24.02 0.96 -14.72
CA GLN A 330 23.55 2.12 -15.51
C GLN A 330 23.20 3.28 -14.56
N PRO A 331 24.19 3.93 -13.92
CA PRO A 331 23.93 5.05 -13.02
C PRO A 331 23.21 6.22 -13.71
N GLU A 332 23.41 6.40 -15.01
CA GLU A 332 22.78 7.42 -15.86
C GLU A 332 21.25 7.35 -15.94
N LEU A 333 20.62 6.24 -15.49
CA LEU A 333 19.17 6.13 -15.37
C LEU A 333 18.56 7.24 -14.50
N LEU A 334 19.32 7.70 -13.50
CA LEU A 334 18.99 8.86 -12.70
C LEU A 334 19.98 9.98 -13.02
N SER A 335 19.50 11.20 -13.23
CA SER A 335 20.36 12.33 -13.59
C SER A 335 21.07 12.97 -12.40
N VAL A 336 20.57 12.78 -11.18
CA VAL A 336 21.04 13.48 -9.98
C VAL A 336 21.71 12.51 -9.01
N ASP A 337 22.91 12.85 -8.53
CA ASP A 337 23.68 12.03 -7.59
C ASP A 337 22.99 11.86 -6.23
N SER A 338 22.23 12.87 -5.76
CA SER A 338 21.41 12.74 -4.55
C SER A 338 20.37 11.65 -4.70
N ASP A 339 19.68 11.62 -5.84
CA ASP A 339 18.60 10.66 -6.10
C ASP A 339 19.16 9.24 -6.21
N ARG A 340 20.31 9.08 -6.87
CA ARG A 340 21.05 7.79 -6.91
C ARG A 340 21.41 7.32 -5.50
N TYR A 341 21.97 8.22 -4.70
CA TYR A 341 22.42 7.90 -3.35
C TYR A 341 21.26 7.52 -2.42
N ASP A 342 20.17 8.30 -2.45
CA ASP A 342 18.99 8.09 -1.61
C ASP A 342 18.24 6.82 -2.04
N LEU A 343 18.03 6.63 -3.35
CA LEU A 343 17.34 5.44 -3.86
C LEU A 343 18.12 4.16 -3.57
N MET A 344 19.44 4.16 -3.77
CA MET A 344 20.29 3.00 -3.45
C MET A 344 20.26 2.67 -1.96
N ASN A 345 20.29 3.67 -1.08
CA ASN A 345 20.10 3.46 0.36
C ASN A 345 18.73 2.87 0.69
N GLY A 346 17.67 3.36 0.03
CA GLY A 346 16.32 2.85 0.16
C GLY A 346 16.20 1.39 -0.28
N MET A 347 16.78 1.02 -1.43
CA MET A 347 16.77 -0.36 -1.92
C MET A 347 17.55 -1.32 -1.01
N LEU A 348 18.71 -0.90 -0.48
CA LEU A 348 19.45 -1.69 0.51
C LEU A 348 18.67 -1.86 1.81
N GLN A 349 17.94 -0.83 2.26
CA GLN A 349 17.05 -0.94 3.41
C GLN A 349 15.90 -1.91 3.14
N LYS A 350 15.30 -1.86 1.95
CA LYS A 350 14.27 -2.81 1.53
C LYS A 350 14.82 -4.22 1.49
N LEU A 351 16.05 -4.44 1.00
CA LEU A 351 16.66 -5.77 1.00
C LEU A 351 16.83 -6.34 2.42
N VAL A 352 17.19 -5.50 3.41
CA VAL A 352 17.18 -5.89 4.84
C VAL A 352 15.78 -6.31 5.29
N GLU A 353 14.76 -5.52 4.97
CA GLU A 353 13.36 -5.81 5.34
C GLU A 353 12.86 -7.11 4.71
N ARG A 354 13.05 -7.32 3.40
CA ARG A 354 12.65 -8.55 2.68
C ARG A 354 13.33 -9.79 3.24
N TRP A 355 14.64 -9.72 3.56
CA TRP A 355 15.34 -10.84 4.18
C TRP A 355 14.87 -11.11 5.61
N LYS A 356 14.61 -10.08 6.42
CA LYS A 356 14.02 -10.25 7.76
C LYS A 356 12.65 -10.89 7.70
N ALA A 357 11.80 -10.52 6.73
CA ALA A 357 10.51 -11.16 6.50
C ALA A 357 10.63 -12.63 6.08
N ARG A 358 11.71 -12.99 5.37
CA ARG A 358 12.02 -14.38 4.95
C ARG A 358 12.56 -15.24 6.11
N VAL A 359 13.07 -14.65 7.19
CA VAL A 359 13.54 -15.38 8.38
C VAL A 359 12.35 -16.09 9.04
N GLY A 360 12.33 -17.42 8.97
CA GLY A 360 11.25 -18.26 9.50
C GLY A 360 10.38 -18.91 8.42
N MET A 361 10.55 -18.57 7.14
CA MET A 361 9.97 -19.32 6.04
C MET A 361 10.81 -20.55 5.72
N GLU A 362 10.17 -21.71 5.61
CA GLU A 362 10.85 -22.93 5.18
C GLU A 362 11.21 -22.81 3.69
N PRO A 363 12.49 -22.93 3.31
CA PRO A 363 12.91 -22.78 1.93
C PRO A 363 12.40 -23.97 1.11
N ARG A 364 11.53 -23.72 0.12
CA ARG A 364 11.03 -24.76 -0.78
C ARG A 364 12.14 -25.36 -1.66
N SER A 365 13.13 -24.55 -2.03
CA SER A 365 14.31 -24.98 -2.78
C SER A 365 15.56 -24.43 -2.11
N VAL A 366 16.40 -25.35 -1.66
CA VAL A 366 17.70 -25.05 -1.03
C VAL A 366 18.63 -24.41 -2.06
N ARG A 367 18.59 -24.85 -3.33
CA ARG A 367 19.42 -24.31 -4.41
C ARG A 367 19.06 -22.88 -4.79
N GLU A 368 17.78 -22.60 -4.95
CA GLU A 368 17.32 -21.24 -5.26
C GLU A 368 17.62 -20.27 -4.13
N THR A 369 17.36 -20.70 -2.89
CA THR A 369 17.64 -19.90 -1.70
C THR A 369 19.14 -19.58 -1.60
N GLN A 370 20.02 -20.55 -1.87
CA GLN A 370 21.47 -20.30 -1.91
C GLN A 370 21.84 -19.26 -2.99
N ARG A 371 21.28 -19.39 -4.20
CA ARG A 371 21.52 -18.44 -5.29
C ARG A 371 21.05 -17.02 -4.94
N ASP A 372 19.90 -16.90 -4.29
CA ASP A 372 19.37 -15.62 -3.82
C ASP A 372 20.30 -14.96 -2.79
N VAL A 373 20.84 -15.75 -1.85
CA VAL A 373 21.80 -15.28 -0.84
C VAL A 373 23.08 -14.77 -1.50
N GLU A 374 23.68 -15.55 -2.40
CA GLU A 374 24.92 -15.19 -3.09
C GLU A 374 24.74 -13.92 -3.92
N ARG A 375 23.66 -13.83 -4.70
CA ARG A 375 23.34 -12.62 -5.48
C ARG A 375 23.06 -11.41 -4.59
N SER A 376 22.37 -11.59 -3.45
CA SER A 376 22.11 -10.51 -2.49
C SER A 376 23.40 -9.94 -1.92
N ILE A 377 24.36 -10.80 -1.56
CA ILE A 377 25.66 -10.37 -1.02
C ILE A 377 26.45 -9.61 -2.09
N LEU A 378 26.49 -10.11 -3.32
CA LEU A 378 27.18 -9.44 -4.44
C LEU A 378 26.57 -8.06 -4.72
N ALA A 379 25.26 -8.00 -4.96
CA ALA A 379 24.55 -6.75 -5.23
C ALA A 379 24.71 -5.74 -4.09
N ALA A 380 24.67 -6.18 -2.83
CA ALA A 380 24.87 -5.30 -1.67
C ALA A 380 26.30 -4.73 -1.59
N ASN A 381 27.33 -5.52 -1.93
CA ASN A 381 28.70 -5.03 -1.95
C ASN A 381 28.91 -4.02 -3.08
N ASP A 382 28.44 -4.33 -4.29
CA ASP A 382 28.55 -3.42 -5.44
C ASP A 382 27.81 -2.09 -5.18
N ALA A 383 26.65 -2.17 -4.52
CA ALA A 383 25.90 -1.00 -4.09
C ALA A 383 26.66 -0.16 -3.05
N LEU A 384 27.31 -0.80 -2.07
CA LEU A 384 28.12 -0.09 -1.07
C LEU A 384 29.30 0.64 -1.72
N GLU A 385 29.95 0.05 -2.72
CA GLU A 385 31.01 0.72 -3.49
C GLU A 385 30.47 1.92 -4.29
N CYS A 386 29.28 1.81 -4.86
CA CYS A 386 28.61 2.94 -5.52
C CYS A 386 28.25 4.06 -4.54
N LEU A 387 27.72 3.72 -3.37
CA LEU A 387 27.40 4.69 -2.31
C LEU A 387 28.65 5.43 -1.84
N ASP A 388 29.78 4.72 -1.64
CA ASP A 388 31.04 5.34 -1.23
C ASP A 388 31.52 6.37 -2.29
N ARG A 389 31.34 6.08 -3.58
CA ARG A 389 31.65 7.01 -4.69
C ARG A 389 30.71 8.22 -4.73
N TRP A 390 29.40 8.02 -4.65
CA TRP A 390 28.42 9.11 -4.76
C TRP A 390 28.38 10.00 -3.51
N ALA A 391 28.72 9.46 -2.34
CA ALA A 391 28.67 10.19 -1.08
C ALA A 391 29.55 11.45 -1.05
N GLU A 392 30.64 11.48 -1.80
CA GLU A 392 31.50 12.66 -1.95
C GLU A 392 30.77 13.79 -2.70
N ASN A 393 30.10 13.45 -3.80
CA ASN A 393 29.36 14.41 -4.62
C ASN A 393 28.13 14.97 -3.90
N VAL A 394 27.49 14.16 -3.04
CA VAL A 394 26.30 14.56 -2.26
C VAL A 394 26.65 15.31 -0.97
N GLY A 395 27.94 15.35 -0.58
CA GLY A 395 28.37 16.07 0.63
C GLY A 395 28.07 15.34 1.95
N ILE A 396 27.93 14.01 1.93
CA ILE A 396 27.66 13.21 3.13
C ILE A 396 28.92 13.11 3.99
N HIS A 397 28.83 13.37 5.29
CA HIS A 397 29.98 13.30 6.20
C HIS A 397 30.53 11.87 6.33
N ARG A 398 31.86 11.72 6.42
CA ARG A 398 32.54 10.42 6.49
C ARG A 398 31.99 9.51 7.59
N ASP A 399 31.73 10.06 8.78
CA ASP A 399 31.21 9.30 9.92
C ASP A 399 29.84 8.68 9.62
N ALA A 400 28.95 9.40 8.95
CA ALA A 400 27.64 8.89 8.55
C ALA A 400 27.77 7.71 7.58
N ARG A 401 28.72 7.79 6.63
CA ARG A 401 29.02 6.70 5.69
C ARG A 401 29.49 5.44 6.41
N VAL A 402 30.44 5.60 7.35
CA VAL A 402 30.98 4.49 8.15
C VAL A 402 29.87 3.83 8.99
N GLN A 403 29.01 4.63 9.63
CA GLN A 403 27.89 4.08 10.42
C GLN A 403 26.88 3.34 9.53
N ARG A 404 26.53 3.88 8.37
CA ARG A 404 25.60 3.20 7.43
C ARG A 404 26.18 1.90 6.91
N ARG A 405 27.46 1.88 6.52
CA ARG A 405 28.17 0.66 6.10
C ARG A 405 28.19 -0.37 7.22
N LYS A 406 28.51 0.04 8.45
CA LYS A 406 28.51 -0.85 9.62
C LYS A 406 27.12 -1.45 9.86
N TYR A 407 26.07 -0.64 9.81
CA TYR A 407 24.69 -1.11 9.92
C TYR A 407 24.38 -2.18 8.86
N LEU A 408 24.67 -1.93 7.58
CA LEU A 408 24.38 -2.89 6.51
C LEU A 408 25.20 -4.18 6.63
N VAL A 409 26.46 -4.10 7.07
CA VAL A 409 27.28 -5.29 7.33
C VAL A 409 26.68 -6.13 8.46
N THR A 410 26.20 -5.48 9.52
CA THR A 410 25.61 -6.15 10.69
C THR A 410 24.20 -6.70 10.41
N GLU A 411 23.36 -5.95 9.70
CA GLU A 411 21.94 -6.28 9.52
C GLU A 411 21.64 -7.06 8.24
N LEU A 412 22.52 -7.02 7.24
CA LEU A 412 22.34 -7.71 5.95
C LEU A 412 23.43 -8.74 5.70
N ILE A 413 24.68 -8.31 5.54
CA ILE A 413 25.75 -9.17 4.99
C ILE A 413 26.11 -10.31 5.95
N THR A 414 26.27 -10.01 7.25
CA THR A 414 26.64 -11.02 8.25
C THR A 414 25.55 -12.08 8.44
N PRO A 415 24.26 -11.71 8.63
CA PRO A 415 23.16 -12.68 8.67
C PRO A 415 23.06 -13.53 7.40
N LEU A 416 23.24 -12.94 6.22
CA LEU A 416 23.20 -13.70 4.96
C LEU A 416 24.30 -14.74 4.85
N ARG A 417 25.52 -14.43 5.30
CA ARG A 417 26.63 -15.40 5.32
C ARG A 417 26.32 -16.56 6.28
N GLN A 418 25.86 -16.25 7.49
CA GLN A 418 25.47 -17.27 8.46
C GLN A 418 24.33 -18.15 7.93
N TYR A 419 23.35 -17.55 7.26
CA TYR A 419 22.25 -18.27 6.63
C TYR A 419 22.75 -19.13 5.46
N SER A 420 23.68 -18.64 4.63
CA SER A 420 24.32 -19.42 3.56
C SER A 420 24.97 -20.69 4.12
N ASP A 421 25.74 -20.58 5.22
CA ASP A 421 26.40 -21.71 5.86
C ASP A 421 25.39 -22.76 6.38
N GLN A 422 24.25 -22.30 6.92
CA GLN A 422 23.16 -23.18 7.38
C GLN A 422 22.46 -23.89 6.22
N VAL A 423 22.15 -23.16 5.14
CA VAL A 423 21.50 -23.71 3.93
C VAL A 423 22.43 -24.71 3.23
N LEU A 424 23.73 -24.43 3.15
CA LEU A 424 24.76 -25.34 2.64
C LEU A 424 24.83 -26.62 3.48
N ALA A 425 24.85 -26.50 4.81
CA ALA A 425 24.84 -27.66 5.71
C ALA A 425 23.56 -28.50 5.54
N HIS A 426 22.41 -27.86 5.30
CA HIS A 426 21.15 -28.54 5.01
C HIS A 426 21.19 -29.24 3.64
N ARG A 427 21.73 -28.59 2.59
CA ARG A 427 21.89 -29.15 1.24
C ARG A 427 22.73 -30.42 1.23
N ILE A 428 23.84 -30.42 1.96
CA ILE A 428 24.73 -31.60 2.07
C ILE A 428 24.01 -32.77 2.72
N ARG A 429 23.09 -32.51 3.66
CA ARG A 429 22.24 -33.55 4.28
C ARG A 429 21.12 -34.00 3.35
N SER A 430 20.44 -33.08 2.66
CA SER A 430 19.30 -33.42 1.79
C SER A 430 19.73 -34.07 0.47
N GLN A 431 20.92 -33.76 -0.07
CA GLN A 431 21.47 -34.48 -1.23
C GLN A 431 21.78 -35.96 -0.95
N GLN A 432 21.73 -36.42 0.31
CA GLN A 432 21.79 -37.83 0.68
C GLN A 432 20.41 -38.51 0.68
N GLN A 433 19.31 -37.76 0.49
CA GLN A 433 17.93 -38.24 0.52
C GLN A 433 17.11 -37.60 -0.63
N ASP A 434 17.15 -38.25 -1.80
CA ASP A 434 16.38 -38.00 -3.03
C ASP A 434 16.50 -36.60 -3.72
N PRO A 435 16.30 -36.53 -5.05
CA PRO A 435 16.34 -35.28 -5.79
C PRO A 435 15.05 -34.47 -5.55
N ASP A 436 15.22 -33.18 -5.25
CA ASP A 436 14.13 -32.19 -5.15
C ASP A 436 13.18 -32.29 -6.37
N PRO A 437 11.85 -32.20 -6.17
CA PRO A 437 10.92 -32.15 -7.29
C PRO A 437 11.24 -30.96 -8.18
N GLU A 438 11.41 -31.20 -9.48
CA GLU A 438 11.55 -30.15 -10.49
C GLU A 438 10.34 -29.23 -10.42
N ASP A 439 10.58 -27.94 -10.17
CA ASP A 439 9.56 -26.91 -10.20
C ASP A 439 9.28 -26.57 -11.68
N ASP A 440 8.18 -27.09 -12.21
CA ASP A 440 7.64 -26.86 -13.57
C ASP A 440 7.17 -25.39 -13.79
N GLY A 441 7.91 -24.40 -13.28
CA GLY A 441 7.59 -22.98 -13.40
C GLY A 441 7.56 -22.45 -14.84
N ALA A 442 8.16 -23.18 -15.79
CA ALA A 442 8.22 -22.78 -17.19
C ALA A 442 6.92 -23.07 -17.98
N ALA A 443 6.07 -24.01 -17.53
CA ALA A 443 4.87 -24.43 -18.27
C ALA A 443 3.66 -23.49 -18.06
N ASP A 444 3.55 -22.86 -16.89
CA ASP A 444 2.49 -21.89 -16.54
C ASP A 444 2.86 -20.45 -16.97
N ASP A 445 3.98 -20.29 -17.68
CA ASP A 445 4.64 -19.02 -17.96
C ASP A 445 4.15 -18.34 -19.25
N LEU A 446 3.34 -19.05 -20.04
CA LEU A 446 2.64 -18.55 -21.22
C LEU A 446 1.30 -17.92 -20.81
N PRO A 447 0.90 -16.80 -21.44
CA PRO A 447 -0.45 -16.30 -21.28
C PRO A 447 -1.39 -17.37 -21.83
N LEU A 448 -2.22 -17.95 -20.97
CA LEU A 448 -3.34 -18.75 -21.45
C LEU A 448 -4.25 -17.79 -22.24
N LEU A 449 -4.21 -17.81 -23.56
CA LEU A 449 -5.06 -16.97 -24.40
C LEU A 449 -6.54 -17.19 -24.00
N LEU A 450 -7.29 -16.10 -23.80
CA LEU A 450 -8.74 -16.22 -23.58
C LEU A 450 -9.35 -16.88 -24.84
N PRO A 451 -10.18 -17.92 -24.71
CA PRO A 451 -10.91 -18.46 -25.86
C PRO A 451 -11.73 -17.35 -26.52
N GLN A 452 -11.73 -17.27 -27.85
CA GLN A 452 -12.54 -16.29 -28.60
C GLN A 452 -14.03 -16.32 -28.18
N GLU A 453 -14.54 -17.48 -27.77
CA GLU A 453 -15.90 -17.65 -27.25
C GLU A 453 -16.22 -16.81 -25.99
N MET A 454 -15.20 -16.41 -25.20
CA MET A 454 -15.37 -15.49 -24.06
C MET A 454 -15.43 -14.00 -24.50
N LEU A 455 -14.93 -13.68 -25.69
CA LEU A 455 -15.02 -12.35 -26.29
C LEU A 455 -16.39 -12.14 -26.95
N ASP A 456 -17.07 -13.22 -27.34
CA ASP A 456 -18.31 -13.19 -28.15
C ASP A 456 -19.62 -13.35 -27.35
N THR A 457 -19.62 -13.23 -26.02
CA THR A 457 -20.89 -13.11 -25.28
C THR A 457 -21.42 -11.68 -25.39
N ASN A 458 -22.16 -11.45 -26.49
CA ASN A 458 -23.19 -10.42 -26.64
C ASN A 458 -24.32 -10.61 -25.62
#